data_AF-A0A963V447-F1
#
_entry.id   AF-A0A963V447-F1
#
_cell.length_a   1.000
_cell.length_b   1.000
_cell.length_c   1.000
_cell.angle_alpha   90.00
_cell.angle_beta   90.00
_cell.angle_gamma   90.00
#
_symmetry.space_group_name_H-M   'P 1'
#
loop_
_entity.id
_entity.type
_entity.pdbx_description
1 polymer ?
#
loop_
_entity_poly.entity_id
_entity_poly.type
_entity_poly.pdbx_seq_one_letter_code
_entity_poly.pdbx_strand_id
1 'polypeptide(L)'
;MIFVLATIAVFAAMVLVLWRLYAGPTLYDRVLAVNAFGTHTVLLIGIMGFLFGRPDFLDIALLYALINFVGTIAILKFFRYRAIGEPARRPEDELGA
;
A
#
# COMPACT_ATOMS: atom_id res chain seq x y z
N MET A 1 -26.80 8.63 3.70
CA MET A 1 -26.90 7.27 4.28
C MET A 1 -25.91 6.30 3.63
N ILE A 2 -25.89 6.15 2.30
CA ILE A 2 -24.98 5.21 1.61
C ILE A 2 -23.49 5.44 1.93
N PHE A 3 -23.02 6.69 1.93
CA PHE A 3 -21.62 7.02 2.23
C PHE A 3 -21.21 6.72 3.67
N VAL A 4 -22.13 6.91 4.64
CA VAL A 4 -21.88 6.58 6.04
C VAL A 4 -21.73 5.06 6.23
N LEU A 5 -22.60 4.27 5.57
CA LEU A 5 -22.48 2.81 5.57
C LEU A 5 -21.17 2.36 4.92
N ALA A 6 -20.77 3.00 3.82
CA ALA A 6 -19.48 2.74 3.17
C ALA A 6 -18.30 3.06 4.10
N THR A 7 -18.34 4.19 4.83
CA THR A 7 -17.32 4.54 5.83
C THR A 7 -17.19 3.46 6.89
N ILE A 8 -18.30 3.00 7.47
CA ILE A 8 -18.31 1.96 8.51
C ILE A 8 -17.75 0.63 7.95
N ALA A 9 -18.17 0.24 6.74
CA ALA A 9 -17.70 -0.98 6.10
C ALA A 9 -16.19 -0.94 5.80
N VAL A 10 -15.69 0.17 5.27
CA VAL A 10 -14.24 0.38 5.02
C VAL A 10 -13.47 0.35 6.33
N PHE A 11 -13.98 1.00 7.38
CA PHE A 11 -13.32 1.00 8.68
C PHE A 11 -13.26 -0.40 9.31
N ALA A 12 -14.35 -1.18 9.22
CA ALA A 12 -14.35 -2.58 9.64
C ALA A 12 -13.34 -3.42 8.84
N ALA A 13 -13.26 -3.22 7.52
CA ALA A 13 -12.27 -3.89 6.69
C ALA A 13 -10.83 -3.50 7.07
N MET A 14 -10.57 -2.24 7.42
CA MET A 14 -9.25 -1.81 7.92
C MET A 14 -8.85 -2.55 9.20
N VAL A 15 -9.79 -2.76 10.13
CA VAL A 15 -9.53 -3.54 11.36
C VAL A 15 -9.17 -4.99 11.02
N LEU A 16 -9.88 -5.63 10.09
CA LEU A 16 -9.57 -6.98 9.62
C LEU A 16 -8.20 -7.07 8.94
N VAL A 17 -7.83 -6.05 8.16
CA VAL A 17 -6.51 -5.98 7.52
C VAL A 17 -5.40 -5.79 8.55
N LEU A 18 -5.61 -4.97 9.59
CA LEU A 18 -4.66 -4.85 10.69
C LEU A 18 -4.48 -6.17 11.43
N TRP A 19 -5.56 -6.92 11.68
CA TRP A 19 -5.46 -8.28 12.22
C TRP A 19 -4.57 -9.16 11.32
N ARG A 20 -4.80 -9.15 10.00
CA ARG A 20 -3.99 -9.92 9.04
C ARG A 20 -2.53 -9.48 9.02
N LEU A 21 -2.26 -8.19 9.20
CA LEU A 21 -0.91 -7.64 9.27
C LEU A 21 -0.12 -8.22 10.46
N TYR A 22 -0.75 -8.33 11.63
CA TYR A 22 -0.12 -8.92 12.82
C TYR A 22 -0.05 -10.45 12.76
N ALA A 23 -1.11 -11.12 12.31
CA ALA A 23 -1.21 -12.57 12.25
C ALA A 23 -0.50 -13.20 11.01
N GLY A 24 -0.01 -12.38 10.08
CA GLY A 24 0.62 -12.82 8.84
C GLY A 24 1.92 -13.61 9.07
N PRO A 25 2.00 -14.88 8.62
CA PRO A 25 3.17 -15.73 8.84
C PRO A 25 4.35 -15.35 7.95
N THR A 26 4.11 -14.86 6.74
CA THR A 26 5.16 -14.49 5.78
C THR A 26 5.37 -12.98 5.70
N LEU A 27 6.56 -12.56 5.27
CA LEU A 27 6.82 -11.14 4.96
C LEU A 27 5.90 -10.64 3.85
N TYR A 28 5.63 -11.47 2.84
CA TYR A 28 4.73 -11.12 1.74
C TYR A 28 3.29 -10.89 2.23
N ASP A 29 2.77 -11.72 3.15
CA ASP A 29 1.45 -11.50 3.76
C ASP A 29 1.37 -10.13 4.44
N ARG A 30 2.43 -9.74 5.15
CA ARG A 30 2.50 -8.46 5.85
C ARG A 30 2.57 -7.29 4.87
N VAL A 31 3.41 -7.38 3.84
CA VAL A 31 3.51 -6.35 2.79
C VAL A 31 2.19 -6.20 2.05
N LEU A 32 1.51 -7.31 1.72
CA LEU A 32 0.19 -7.29 1.10
C LEU A 32 -0.86 -6.65 2.03
N ALA A 33 -0.83 -6.97 3.32
CA ALA A 33 -1.72 -6.35 4.30
C ALA A 33 -1.48 -4.83 4.43
N VAL A 34 -0.23 -4.37 4.44
CA VAL A 34 0.08 -2.92 4.42
C VAL A 34 -0.45 -2.25 3.15
N ASN A 35 -0.25 -2.86 1.97
CA ASN A 35 -0.75 -2.33 0.71
C ASN A 35 -2.28 -2.22 0.70
N ALA A 36 -2.96 -3.28 1.17
CA ALA A 36 -4.41 -3.29 1.31
C ALA A 36 -4.87 -2.19 2.28
N PHE A 37 -4.21 -2.01 3.42
CA PHE A 37 -4.53 -0.96 4.39
C PHE A 37 -4.40 0.44 3.77
N GLY A 38 -3.34 0.68 2.99
CA GLY A 38 -3.18 1.92 2.24
C GLY A 38 -4.32 2.18 1.25
N THR A 39 -4.78 1.16 0.52
CA THR A 39 -5.92 1.29 -0.40
C THR A 39 -7.23 1.62 0.33
N HIS A 40 -7.47 1.03 1.51
CA HIS A 40 -8.63 1.39 2.33
C HIS A 40 -8.55 2.82 2.84
N THR A 41 -7.35 3.31 3.15
CA THR A 41 -7.12 4.70 3.57
C THR A 41 -7.47 5.67 2.43
N VAL A 42 -7.06 5.38 1.20
CA VAL A 42 -7.43 6.17 0.01
C VAL A 42 -8.95 6.22 -0.18
N LEU A 43 -9.62 5.07 -0.07
CA LEU A 43 -11.08 4.99 -0.13
C LEU A 43 -11.74 5.84 0.96
N LEU A 44 -11.22 5.79 2.19
CA LEU A 44 -11.74 6.55 3.31
C LEU A 44 -11.62 8.06 3.07
N ILE A 45 -10.46 8.53 2.59
CA ILE A 45 -10.24 9.94 2.25
C ILE A 45 -11.22 10.39 1.16
N GLY A 46 -11.42 9.58 0.11
CA GLY A 46 -12.38 9.89 -0.95
C GLY A 46 -13.83 9.99 -0.47
N ILE A 47 -14.27 9.05 0.38
CA ILE A 47 -15.61 9.08 0.98
C ILE A 47 -15.78 10.31 1.88
N MET A 48 -14.76 10.64 2.67
CA MET A 48 -14.77 11.85 3.52
C MET A 48 -14.89 13.12 2.67
N GLY A 49 -14.19 13.21 1.55
CA GLY A 49 -14.31 14.33 0.61
C GLY A 49 -15.74 14.57 0.15
N PHE A 50 -16.46 13.49 -0.17
CA PHE A 50 -17.87 13.57 -0.53
C PHE A 50 -18.76 13.96 0.66
N LEU A 51 -18.53 13.39 1.86
CA LEU A 51 -19.30 13.71 3.06
C LEU A 51 -19.15 15.17 3.51
N PHE A 52 -17.95 15.74 3.37
CA PHE A 52 -17.67 17.13 3.72
C PHE A 52 -17.94 18.12 2.58
N GLY A 53 -18.33 17.64 1.40
CA GLY A 53 -18.58 18.49 0.23
C GLY A 53 -17.33 19.22 -0.29
N ARG A 54 -16.14 18.69 0.00
CA ARG A 54 -14.85 19.30 -0.37
C ARG A 54 -14.11 18.39 -1.36
N PRO A 55 -14.13 18.71 -2.66
CA PRO A 55 -13.49 17.87 -3.67
C PRO A 55 -11.97 17.82 -3.53
N ASP A 56 -11.35 18.78 -2.83
CA ASP A 56 -9.91 18.84 -2.56
C ASP A 56 -9.35 17.56 -1.87
N PHE A 57 -10.22 16.80 -1.20
CA PHE A 57 -9.86 15.53 -0.59
C PHE A 57 -9.52 14.46 -1.64
N LEU A 58 -10.03 14.56 -2.87
CA LEU A 58 -9.66 13.66 -3.96
C LEU A 58 -8.20 13.83 -4.36
N ASP A 59 -7.68 15.05 -4.34
CA ASP A 59 -6.26 15.30 -4.62
C ASP A 59 -5.38 14.65 -3.55
N ILE A 60 -5.79 14.75 -2.28
CA ILE A 60 -5.13 14.06 -1.16
C ILE A 60 -5.23 12.54 -1.33
N ALA A 61 -6.39 12.01 -1.73
CA ALA A 61 -6.58 10.58 -1.95
C ALA A 61 -5.68 10.05 -3.07
N LEU A 62 -5.58 10.78 -4.19
CA LEU A 62 -4.70 10.43 -5.31
C LEU A 62 -3.22 10.48 -4.91
N LEU A 63 -2.81 11.49 -4.14
CA LEU A 63 -1.46 11.57 -3.58
C LEU A 63 -1.15 10.36 -2.69
N TYR A 64 -2.06 10.00 -1.77
CA TYR A 64 -1.91 8.83 -0.91
C TYR A 64 -1.89 7.52 -1.70
N ALA A 65 -2.67 7.40 -2.77
CA ALA A 65 -2.66 6.24 -3.65
C ALA A 65 -1.29 6.05 -4.30
N LEU A 66 -0.70 7.13 -4.81
CA LEU A 66 0.63 7.11 -5.40
C LEU A 66 1.71 6.76 -4.36
N ILE A 67 1.65 7.36 -3.17
CA ILE A 67 2.58 7.06 -2.07
C ILE A 67 2.49 5.58 -1.67
N ASN A 68 1.28 5.04 -1.51
CA ASN A 68 1.07 3.63 -1.15
C ASN A 68 1.65 2.69 -2.23
N PHE A 69 1.43 3.02 -3.50
CA PHE A 69 1.94 2.25 -4.63
C PHE A 69 3.48 2.26 -4.68
N VAL A 70 4.09 3.44 -4.65
CA VAL A 70 5.55 3.59 -4.67
C VAL A 70 6.20 2.95 -3.44
N GLY A 71 5.62 3.14 -2.25
CA GLY A 71 6.09 2.51 -1.01
C GLY A 71 6.07 0.99 -1.08
N THR A 72 5.00 0.40 -1.62
CA THR A 72 4.90 -1.05 -1.81
C THR A 72 5.98 -1.57 -2.77
N ILE A 73 6.21 -0.89 -3.90
CA ILE A 73 7.27 -1.24 -4.85
C ILE A 73 8.65 -1.12 -4.19
N ALA A 74 8.90 -0.05 -3.43
CA ALA A 74 10.16 0.17 -2.75
C ALA A 74 10.47 -0.97 -1.77
N ILE A 75 9.48 -1.38 -0.97
CA ILE A 75 9.59 -2.50 -0.04
C ILE A 75 9.88 -3.82 -0.78
N LEU A 76 9.14 -4.11 -1.85
CA LEU A 76 9.36 -5.32 -2.65
C LEU A 76 10.75 -5.34 -3.30
N LYS A 77 11.22 -4.20 -3.79
CA LYS A 77 12.56 -4.06 -4.38
C LYS A 77 13.65 -4.24 -3.32
N PHE A 78 13.46 -3.70 -2.13
CA PHE A 78 14.38 -3.88 -1.01
C PHE A 78 14.52 -5.35 -0.63
N PHE A 79 13.41 -6.08 -0.49
CA PHE A 79 13.46 -7.50 -0.18
C PHE A 79 14.06 -8.37 -1.30
N ARG A 80 13.83 -8.00 -2.57
CA ARG A 80 14.36 -8.77 -3.71
C ARG A 80 15.87 -8.61 -3.89
N TYR A 81 16.41 -7.40 -3.70
CA TYR A 81 17.81 -7.12 -4.04
C TYR A 81 18.73 -6.91 -2.84
N ARG A 82 18.21 -6.80 -1.61
CA ARG A 82 18.95 -6.43 -0.37
C ARG A 82 19.78 -5.13 -0.44
N ALA A 83 19.97 -4.52 -1.61
CA ALA A 83 20.62 -3.25 -1.84
C ALA A 83 19.81 -2.42 -2.85
N ILE A 84 19.45 -1.21 -2.47
CA ILE A 84 18.88 -0.21 -3.37
C ILE A 84 20.05 0.29 -4.24
N GLY A 85 20.38 -0.42 -5.33
CA GLY A 85 21.35 0.08 -6.31
C GLY A 85 22.31 -0.93 -6.94
N GLU A 86 22.29 -2.21 -6.60
CA GLU A 86 23.23 -3.15 -7.23
C GLU A 86 22.75 -3.47 -8.66
N PRO A 87 23.53 -3.15 -9.72
CA PRO A 87 23.19 -3.51 -11.08
C PRO A 87 23.16 -5.03 -11.17
N ALA A 88 22.21 -5.59 -11.93
CA ALA A 88 22.17 -7.02 -12.19
C ALA A 88 23.54 -7.46 -12.76
N ARG A 89 24.31 -8.25 -11.97
CA ARG A 89 25.58 -8.82 -12.45
C ARG A 89 25.31 -9.57 -13.74
N ARG A 90 26.07 -9.24 -14.78
CA ARG A 90 25.94 -9.94 -16.06
C ARG A 90 26.69 -11.26 -15.95
N PRO A 91 26.21 -12.33 -16.61
CA PRO A 91 26.90 -13.62 -16.66
C PRO A 91 28.34 -13.54 -17.18
N GLU A 92 28.66 -12.45 -17.89
CA GLU A 92 29.97 -12.13 -18.46
C GLU A 92 31.05 -11.90 -17.39
N ASP A 93 30.68 -11.52 -16.16
CA ASP A 93 31.60 -11.25 -15.06
C ASP A 93 32.15 -12.53 -14.40
N GLU A 94 31.54 -13.70 -14.65
CA GLU A 94 31.95 -15.00 -14.07
C GLU A 94 32.97 -15.76 -14.94
N LEU A 95 33.10 -15.44 -16.22
CA LEU A 95 34.04 -16.10 -17.14
C LEU A 95 35.45 -15.47 -17.17
N GLY A 96 35.68 -14.40 -16.41
CA GLY A 96 36.90 -13.60 -16.47
C GLY A 96 37.90 -13.76 -15.31
N ALA A 97 37.72 -14.74 -14.41
CA ALA A 97 38.58 -14.96 -13.25
C ALA A 97 39.33 -16.31 -13.31
#